data_AF-A0A7W1BE94-F1
#
_entry.id   AF-A0A7W1BE94-F1
#
_cell.length_a   1.000
_cell.length_b   1.000
_cell.length_c   1.000
_cell.angle_alpha   90.00
_cell.angle_beta   90.00
_cell.angle_gamma   90.00
#
_symmetry.space_group_name_H-M   'P 1'
#
loop_
_entity.id
_entity.type
_entity.pdbx_description
1 polymer ?
#
loop_
_entity_poly.entity_id
_entity_poly.type
_entity_poly.pdbx_seq_one_letter_code
_entity_poly.pdbx_strand_id
1 'polypeptide(L)'
;MTRPTDNWKNIERKVAAIIGGVRVPVTGRSRGDAPDIAHERLAIEVKAWAKVPASLREPMAQARAAVRGTAVPLVVLHQAGDRAGDALCLFRLEDLARLMGETEE
;
A
#
# COMPACT_ATOMS: atom_id res chain seq x y z
N MET A 1 9.02 -27.30 -14.99
CA MET A 1 8.80 -25.85 -15.17
C MET A 1 7.51 -25.45 -14.47
N THR A 2 7.59 -24.94 -13.25
CA THR A 2 6.45 -24.29 -12.57
C THR A 2 6.29 -22.90 -13.18
N ARG A 3 5.11 -22.60 -13.78
CA ARG A 3 4.81 -21.22 -14.21
C ARG A 3 4.87 -20.32 -12.97
N PRO A 4 5.37 -19.07 -13.06
CA PRO A 4 5.19 -18.11 -11.99
C PRO A 4 3.68 -17.84 -11.86
N THR A 5 3.05 -18.53 -10.91
CA THR A 5 1.61 -18.49 -10.68
C THR A 5 1.22 -17.11 -10.16
N ASP A 6 0.23 -16.48 -10.82
CA ASP A 6 -0.82 -15.51 -10.44
C ASP A 6 -0.82 -14.81 -9.05
N ASN A 7 0.30 -14.73 -8.34
CA ASN A 7 0.39 -14.24 -6.97
C ASN A 7 0.15 -12.73 -6.91
N TRP A 8 0.64 -11.99 -7.91
CA TRP A 8 0.46 -10.54 -7.98
C TRP A 8 -1.01 -10.13 -8.20
N LYS A 9 -1.77 -10.85 -9.05
CA LYS A 9 -3.22 -10.60 -9.22
C LYS A 9 -4.02 -10.92 -7.97
N ASN A 10 -3.60 -11.95 -7.22
CA ASN A 10 -4.25 -12.34 -5.98
C ASN A 10 -4.02 -11.28 -4.89
N ILE A 11 -2.81 -10.73 -4.77
CA ILE A 11 -2.58 -9.65 -3.82
C ILE A 11 -3.34 -8.38 -4.22
N GLU A 12 -3.41 -8.01 -5.50
CA GLU A 12 -4.23 -6.88 -5.96
C GLU A 12 -5.70 -7.01 -5.54
N ARG A 13 -6.30 -8.19 -5.74
CA ARG A 13 -7.70 -8.43 -5.32
C ARG A 13 -7.87 -8.30 -3.80
N LYS A 14 -6.91 -8.79 -3.02
CA LYS A 14 -6.95 -8.68 -1.56
C LYS A 14 -6.81 -7.22 -1.12
N VAL A 15 -5.87 -6.47 -1.72
CA VAL A 15 -5.70 -5.05 -1.43
C VAL A 15 -6.97 -4.28 -1.77
N ALA A 16 -7.57 -4.55 -2.93
CA ALA A 16 -8.82 -3.95 -3.36
C ALA A 16 -9.95 -4.20 -2.35
N ALA A 17 -10.09 -5.45 -1.88
CA ALA A 17 -11.09 -5.80 -0.87
C ALA A 17 -10.89 -5.07 0.46
N ILE A 18 -9.64 -4.92 0.93
CA ILE A 18 -9.34 -4.27 2.21
C ILE A 18 -9.58 -2.74 2.15
N ILE A 19 -9.29 -2.11 1.01
CA ILE A 19 -9.35 -0.66 0.86
C ILE A 19 -10.65 -0.16 0.19
N GLY A 20 -11.63 -1.05 -0.05
CA GLY A 20 -12.90 -0.68 -0.72
C GLY A 20 -12.76 -0.35 -2.22
N GLY A 21 -11.73 -0.86 -2.89
CA GLY A 21 -11.45 -0.60 -4.30
C GLY A 21 -11.85 -1.73 -5.26
N VAL A 22 -11.66 -1.50 -6.56
CA VAL A 22 -11.87 -2.49 -7.62
C VAL A 22 -10.62 -2.66 -8.46
N ARG A 23 -10.11 -3.89 -8.57
CA ARG A 23 -8.93 -4.19 -9.38
C ARG A 23 -9.17 -3.90 -10.87
N VAL A 24 -8.28 -3.12 -11.48
CA VAL A 24 -8.29 -2.81 -12.91
C VAL A 24 -7.55 -3.91 -13.69
N PRO A 25 -8.17 -4.56 -14.68
CA PRO A 25 -7.46 -5.49 -15.55
C PRO A 25 -6.47 -4.76 -16.46
N VAL A 26 -5.26 -5.33 -16.62
CA VAL A 26 -4.33 -4.89 -17.67
C VAL A 26 -4.98 -5.16 -19.04
N THR A 27 -5.49 -4.10 -19.67
CA THR A 27 -5.98 -4.15 -21.05
C THR A 27 -4.86 -3.67 -21.96
N GLY A 28 -4.57 -4.41 -23.03
CA GLY A 28 -3.42 -4.15 -23.92
C GLY A 28 -3.39 -2.79 -24.63
N ARG A 29 -4.39 -1.93 -24.41
CA ARG A 29 -4.50 -0.56 -24.95
C ARG A 29 -4.12 0.54 -23.94
N SER A 30 -3.92 0.20 -22.67
CA SER A 30 -3.77 1.14 -21.55
C SER A 30 -2.39 1.03 -20.89
N ARG A 31 -1.32 0.97 -21.68
CA ARG A 31 0.04 1.09 -21.14
C ARG A 31 0.30 2.57 -20.82
N GLY A 32 0.19 2.95 -19.55
CA GLY A 32 0.62 4.27 -19.10
C GLY A 32 0.12 4.63 -17.70
N ASP A 33 -1.18 4.86 -17.57
CA ASP A 33 -1.67 5.76 -16.50
C ASP A 33 -2.83 5.18 -15.67
N ALA A 34 -3.24 3.94 -15.91
CA ALA A 34 -4.31 3.30 -15.14
C ALA A 34 -3.74 2.69 -13.85
N PRO A 35 -4.34 2.94 -12.67
CA PRO A 35 -3.92 2.31 -11.43
C PRO A 35 -4.26 0.82 -11.43
N ASP A 36 -3.53 0.01 -10.65
CA ASP A 36 -3.86 -1.41 -10.43
C ASP A 36 -5.23 -1.58 -9.74
N ILE A 37 -5.62 -0.62 -8.90
CA ILE A 37 -6.92 -0.59 -8.20
C ILE A 37 -7.57 0.78 -8.41
N ALA A 38 -8.77 0.77 -8.97
CA ALA A 38 -9.65 1.93 -9.03
C ALA A 38 -10.29 2.15 -7.66
N HIS A 39 -10.25 3.39 -7.19
CA HIS A 39 -10.81 3.80 -5.91
C HIS A 39 -11.24 5.27 -6.03
N GLU A 40 -12.31 5.68 -5.33
CA GLU A 40 -12.88 7.03 -5.47
C GLU A 40 -11.88 8.14 -5.14
N ARG A 41 -11.05 7.91 -4.11
CA ARG A 41 -10.15 8.91 -3.54
C ARG A 41 -8.67 8.65 -3.79
N LEU A 42 -8.30 7.51 -4.36
CA LEU A 42 -6.91 7.02 -4.40
C LEU A 42 -6.57 6.46 -5.79
N ALA A 43 -5.36 6.73 -6.26
CA ALA A 43 -4.75 6.02 -7.39
C ALA A 43 -3.73 5.02 -6.83
N ILE A 44 -4.05 3.72 -6.89
CA ILE A 44 -3.35 2.69 -6.13
C ILE A 44 -2.56 1.77 -7.08
N GLU A 45 -1.25 1.72 -6.86
CA GLU A 45 -0.33 0.77 -7.49
C GLU A 45 0.11 -0.29 -6.47
N VAL A 46 0.09 -1.56 -6.84
CA VAL A 46 0.41 -2.69 -5.96
C VAL A 46 1.76 -3.30 -6.35
N LYS A 47 2.76 -3.13 -5.49
CA LYS A 47 4.07 -3.77 -5.67
C LYS A 47 4.21 -5.00 -4.76
N ALA A 48 4.25 -6.18 -5.37
CA ALA A 48 4.47 -7.44 -4.67
C ALA A 48 5.98 -7.77 -4.62
N TRP A 49 6.59 -7.66 -3.44
CA TRP A 49 7.98 -8.06 -3.22
C TRP A 49 8.07 -9.39 -2.47
N ALA A 50 9.00 -10.26 -2.87
CA ALA A 50 9.27 -11.51 -2.14
C ALA A 50 9.77 -11.24 -0.70
N LYS A 51 10.49 -10.13 -0.50
CA LYS A 51 10.93 -9.63 0.79
C LYS A 51 10.92 -8.11 0.78
N VAL A 52 10.22 -7.50 1.72
CA VAL A 52 10.26 -6.05 1.96
C VAL A 52 11.58 -5.70 2.66
N PRO A 53 12.32 -4.66 2.22
CA PRO A 53 13.54 -4.21 2.88
C PRO A 53 13.35 -3.93 4.38
N ALA A 54 14.35 -4.28 5.19
CA ALA A 54 14.34 -4.07 6.64
C ALA A 54 14.21 -2.58 6.99
N SER A 55 14.84 -1.70 6.20
CA SER A 55 14.75 -0.24 6.33
C SER A 55 13.33 0.33 6.21
N LEU A 56 12.39 -0.41 5.61
CA LEU A 56 10.97 -0.03 5.59
C LEU A 56 10.18 -0.69 6.73
N ARG A 57 10.56 -1.93 7.09
CA ARG A 57 9.83 -2.73 8.08
C ARG A 57 10.14 -2.32 9.53
N GLU A 58 11.40 -2.05 9.86
CA GLU A 58 11.85 -1.76 11.22
C GLU A 58 11.29 -0.43 11.75
N PRO A 59 11.32 0.69 11.00
CA PRO A 59 10.70 1.93 11.46
C PRO A 59 9.19 1.77 11.68
N MET A 60 8.52 0.96 10.86
CA MET A 60 7.10 0.66 11.04
C MET A 60 6.85 -0.14 12.32
N ALA A 61 7.70 -1.12 12.64
CA ALA A 61 7.60 -1.85 13.91
C ALA A 61 7.75 -0.91 15.12
N GLN A 62 8.70 0.03 15.04
CA GLN A 62 8.88 1.05 16.07
C GLN A 62 7.67 1.98 16.18
N ALA A 63 7.13 2.47 15.06
CA ALA A 63 5.94 3.33 15.03
C ALA A 63 4.73 2.64 15.70
N ARG A 64 4.54 1.34 15.45
CA ARG A 64 3.48 0.54 16.09
C ARG A 64 3.66 0.43 17.60
N ALA A 65 4.88 0.12 18.06
CA ALA A 65 5.16 0.00 19.49
C ALA A 65 4.96 1.33 20.25
N ALA A 66 5.10 2.46 19.55
CA ALA A 66 4.90 3.79 20.10
C ALA A 66 3.42 4.21 20.20
N VAL A 67 2.47 3.49 19.58
CA VAL A 67 1.05 3.86 19.62
C VAL A 67 0.52 3.91 21.05
N ARG A 68 -0.27 4.95 21.32
CA ARG A 68 -1.06 5.13 22.55
C ARG A 68 -2.50 5.48 22.15
N GLY A 69 -3.48 4.92 22.86
CA GLY A 69 -4.89 5.15 22.57
C GLY A 69 -5.27 4.73 21.14
N THR A 70 -5.89 5.63 20.39
CA THR A 70 -6.40 5.38 19.02
C THR A 70 -5.50 5.93 17.92
N ALA A 71 -4.26 6.30 18.24
CA ALA A 71 -3.32 6.82 17.25
C ALA A 71 -3.00 5.79 16.16
N VAL A 72 -2.81 6.26 14.93
CA VAL A 72 -2.46 5.43 13.78
C VAL A 72 -0.94 5.45 13.57
N PRO A 73 -0.27 4.28 13.51
CA PRO A 73 1.16 4.23 13.18
C PRO A 73 1.44 4.79 11.78
N LEU A 74 2.44 5.66 11.68
CA LEU A 74 2.90 6.27 10.43
C LEU A 74 4.42 6.36 10.45
N VAL A 75 5.05 6.00 9.33
CA VAL A 75 6.45 6.27 9.07
C VAL A 75 6.55 7.33 7.99
N VAL A 76 7.31 8.39 8.25
CA VAL A 76 7.68 9.40 7.23
C VAL A 76 9.12 9.16 6.84
N LEU A 77 9.34 8.81 5.57
CA LEU A 77 10.67 8.62 4.99
C LEU A 77 11.03 9.87 4.19
N HIS A 78 11.98 10.64 4.73
CA HIS A 78 12.54 11.81 4.08
C HIS A 78 13.98 11.51 3.63
N GLN A 79 14.31 11.91 2.40
CA GLN A 79 15.66 11.82 1.87
C GLN A 79 16.40 13.16 2.09
N ALA A 80 17.64 13.07 2.57
CA ALA A 80 18.45 14.26 2.79
C ALA A 80 18.61 15.09 1.51
N GLY A 81 18.26 16.37 1.58
CA GLY A 81 18.27 17.30 0.44
C GLY A 81 16.92 17.48 -0.25
N ASP A 82 15.94 16.59 -0.02
CA ASP A 82 14.62 16.71 -0.63
C ASP A 82 13.72 17.68 0.17
N ARG A 83 12.63 18.15 -0.46
CA ARG A 83 11.61 18.96 0.25
C ARG A 83 10.83 18.06 1.21
N ALA A 84 10.52 18.57 2.40
CA ALA A 84 9.73 17.82 3.38
C ALA A 84 8.36 17.35 2.84
N GLY A 85 7.75 18.13 1.93
CA GLY A 85 6.47 17.79 1.29
C GLY A 85 6.54 16.62 0.30
N ASP A 86 7.74 16.21 -0.11
CA ASP A 86 7.95 15.09 -1.05
C ASP A 86 8.29 13.77 -0.29
N ALA A 87 8.32 13.82 1.05
CA ALA A 87 8.59 12.65 1.86
C ALA A 87 7.52 11.57 1.67
N LEU A 88 7.93 10.31 1.71
CA LEU A 88 7.01 9.18 1.58
C LEU A 88 6.36 8.88 2.93
N CYS A 89 5.03 8.80 2.93
CA CYS A 89 4.24 8.37 4.07
C CYS A 89 3.90 6.88 3.94
N LEU A 90 4.41 6.06 4.85
CA LEU A 90 4.15 4.63 4.89
C LEU A 90 3.16 4.29 6.01
N PHE A 91 2.09 3.60 5.61
CA PHE A 91 1.11 2.98 6.50
C PHE A 91 1.12 1.47 6.27
N ARG A 92 0.68 0.69 7.26
CA ARG A 92 0.17 -0.65 6.94
C ARG A 92 -1.16 -0.49 6.23
N LEU A 93 -1.50 -1.45 5.37
CA LEU A 93 -2.74 -1.39 4.61
C LEU A 93 -3.98 -1.33 5.52
N GLU A 94 -4.01 -2.10 6.62
CA GLU A 94 -5.11 -2.05 7.61
C GLU A 94 -5.23 -0.68 8.29
N ASP A 95 -4.10 -0.02 8.56
CA ASP A 95 -4.07 1.29 9.22
C ASP A 95 -4.59 2.37 8.26
N LEU A 96 -4.23 2.27 6.98
CA LEU A 96 -4.75 3.14 5.92
C LEU A 96 -6.25 2.91 5.73
N ALA A 97 -6.71 1.67 5.64
CA ALA A 97 -8.14 1.33 5.52
C ALA A 97 -8.94 1.96 6.66
N ARG A 98 -8.48 1.80 7.90
CA ARG A 98 -9.08 2.43 9.07
C ARG A 98 -9.13 3.96 8.97
N LEU A 99 -8.06 4.60 8.49
CA LEU A 99 -8.04 6.06 8.27
C LEU A 99 -9.04 6.51 7.18
N MET A 100 -9.29 5.65 6.19
CA MET A 100 -10.26 5.91 5.13
C MET A 100 -11.71 5.65 5.57
N GLY A 101 -11.92 5.03 6.73
CA GLY A 101 -13.25 4.63 7.22
C GLY A 101 -13.67 3.24 6.77
N GLU A 102 -12.76 2.49 6.13
CA GLU A 102 -12.98 1.10 5.72
C GLU A 102 -12.68 0.19 6.92
N THR A 103 -13.62 -0.69 7.28
CA THR A 103 -13.43 -1.72 8.30
C THR A 103 -13.49 -3.10 7.67
N GLU A 104 -12.62 -4.01 8.10
CA GLU A 104 -12.77 -5.45 7.80
C GLU A 104 -14.12 -5.92 8.38
N GLU A 105 -15.02 -6.42 7.54
CA GLU A 105 -16.10 -7.33 7.97
C GLU A 105 -15.55 -8.75 8.18
#